data_AF-A0A495L860-F1
#
_entry.id   AF-A0A495L860-F1
#
_cell.length_a   1.000
_cell.length_b   1.000
_cell.length_c   1.000
_cell.angle_alpha   90.00
_cell.angle_beta   90.00
_cell.angle_gamma   90.00
#
_symmetry.space_group_name_H-M   'P 1'
#
loop_
_entity.id
_entity.type
_entity.pdbx_description
1 polymer ?
#
loop_
_entity_poly.entity_id
_entity_poly.type
_entity_poly.pdbx_seq_one_letter_code
_entity_poly.pdbx_strand_id
1 'polypeptide(L)'
;MMTAFVALFVGHWLGDHWAQTGHQVAAKGRCDAAGRRACAAHVATLTLCQAVLLGLVALCEGGIGGPAQAVLGLAVNAASHYWIDRRRTLEGLAHLMQRYGKHSYYTSGEQGRMALDQAAHMGWLLPAALIISADPVPALLLAGLCLAGLYITDMLSRLGWAEAHRTADRS
;
A
#
# COMPACT_ATOMS: atom_id res chain seq x y z
N MET A 1 -9.12 8.53 -15.34
CA MET A 1 -8.08 8.85 -14.33
C MET A 1 -8.66 9.30 -12.99
N MET A 2 -9.32 10.45 -12.91
CA MET A 2 -9.84 10.98 -11.64
C MET A 2 -10.86 10.04 -10.98
N THR A 3 -11.73 9.44 -11.78
CA THR A 3 -12.81 8.55 -11.32
C THR A 3 -12.27 7.20 -10.85
N ALA A 4 -11.26 6.65 -11.55
CA ALA A 4 -10.48 5.50 -11.09
C ALA A 4 -9.80 5.76 -9.75
N PHE A 5 -9.15 6.92 -9.57
CA PHE A 5 -8.53 7.28 -8.30
C PHE A 5 -9.55 7.40 -7.17
N VAL A 6 -10.69 8.05 -7.40
CA VAL A 6 -11.78 8.15 -6.42
C VAL A 6 -12.31 6.76 -6.04
N ALA A 7 -12.53 5.87 -7.01
CA ALA A 7 -12.95 4.50 -6.75
C ALA A 7 -11.93 3.72 -5.90
N LEU A 8 -10.64 3.80 -6.25
CA LEU A 8 -9.57 3.17 -5.48
C LEU A 8 -9.45 3.76 -4.07
N PHE A 9 -9.59 5.07 -3.93
CA PHE A 9 -9.50 5.79 -2.65
C PHE A 9 -10.65 5.43 -1.72
N VAL A 10 -11.91 5.51 -2.19
CA VAL A 10 -13.07 5.10 -1.39
C VAL A 10 -12.99 3.62 -1.05
N GLY A 11 -12.57 2.77 -2.00
CA GLY A 11 -12.42 1.33 -1.80
C GLY A 11 -11.33 0.99 -0.79
N HIS A 12 -10.24 1.76 -0.77
CA HIS A 12 -9.17 1.68 0.23
C HIS A 12 -9.71 1.97 1.63
N TRP A 13 -10.43 3.08 1.83
CA TRP A 13 -11.00 3.42 3.15
C TRP A 13 -12.03 2.40 3.63
N LEU A 14 -12.90 1.92 2.75
CA LEU A 14 -13.84 0.84 3.10
C LEU A 14 -13.10 -0.46 3.43
N GLY A 15 -12.06 -0.79 2.67
CA GLY A 15 -11.21 -1.96 2.89
C GLY A 15 -10.51 -1.93 4.25
N ASP A 16 -9.83 -0.83 4.56
CA ASP A 16 -9.02 -0.67 5.77
C ASP A 16 -9.85 -0.49 7.05
N HIS A 17 -11.02 0.14 6.97
CA HIS A 17 -11.76 0.54 8.16
C HIS A 17 -13.07 -0.21 8.40
N TRP A 18 -13.72 -0.72 7.35
CA TRP A 18 -15.01 -1.42 7.47
C TRP A 18 -14.89 -2.91 7.21
N ALA A 19 -14.22 -3.29 6.13
CA ALA A 19 -14.10 -4.69 5.73
C ALA A 19 -12.99 -5.43 6.48
N GLN A 20 -11.96 -4.71 6.94
CA GLN A 20 -10.89 -5.26 7.74
C GLN A 20 -11.38 -5.75 9.11
N THR A 21 -10.98 -6.97 9.47
CA THR A 21 -11.30 -7.57 10.77
C THR A 21 -10.28 -7.19 11.85
N GLY A 22 -10.69 -7.19 13.12
CA GLY A 22 -9.78 -6.96 14.25
C GLY A 22 -8.60 -7.95 14.30
N HIS A 23 -8.81 -9.21 13.89
CA HIS A 23 -7.73 -10.19 13.77
C HIS A 23 -6.67 -9.76 12.74
N GLN A 24 -7.11 -9.27 11.57
CA GLN A 24 -6.19 -8.77 10.54
C GLN A 24 -5.39 -7.57 11.04
N VAL A 25 -6.04 -6.59 11.69
CA VAL A 25 -5.36 -5.41 12.27
C VAL A 25 -4.27 -5.82 13.26
N ALA A 26 -4.59 -6.77 14.15
CA ALA A 26 -3.67 -7.22 15.19
C ALA A 26 -2.51 -8.07 14.63
N ALA A 27 -2.77 -8.90 13.61
CA ALA A 27 -1.81 -9.90 13.15
C ALA A 27 -1.00 -9.50 11.92
N LYS A 28 -1.49 -8.61 11.02
CA LYS A 28 -0.88 -8.37 9.70
C LYS A 28 0.59 -7.91 9.76
N GLY A 29 1.01 -7.25 10.84
CA GLY A 29 2.40 -6.82 11.04
C GLY A 29 3.38 -7.90 11.53
N ARG A 30 2.92 -9.07 11.99
CA ARG A 30 3.78 -10.10 12.62
C ARG A 30 4.73 -10.74 11.60
N CYS A 31 6.01 -10.95 11.94
CA CYS A 31 7.04 -11.51 11.05
C CYS A 31 6.90 -13.03 10.74
N ASP A 32 5.86 -13.69 11.23
CA ASP A 32 5.63 -15.13 11.05
C ASP A 32 4.66 -15.45 9.90
N ALA A 33 4.42 -16.74 9.67
CA ALA A 33 3.50 -17.21 8.63
C ALA A 33 2.04 -16.77 8.89
N ALA A 34 1.65 -16.64 10.17
CA ALA A 34 0.31 -16.18 10.54
C ALA A 34 0.10 -14.73 10.14
N GLY A 35 1.08 -13.85 10.41
CA GLY A 35 1.01 -12.45 10.01
C GLY A 35 1.01 -12.28 8.49
N ARG A 36 1.76 -13.10 7.75
CA ARG A 36 1.71 -13.10 6.27
C ARG A 36 0.33 -13.47 5.74
N ARG A 37 -0.30 -14.51 6.30
CA ARG A 37 -1.67 -14.91 5.93
C ARG A 37 -2.70 -13.83 6.28
N ALA A 38 -2.62 -13.24 7.47
CA ALA A 38 -3.52 -12.16 7.88
C ALA A 38 -3.41 -10.93 6.96
N CYS A 39 -2.18 -10.56 6.58
CA CYS A 39 -1.93 -9.47 5.64
C CYS A 39 -2.43 -9.79 4.23
N ALA A 40 -2.22 -11.01 3.74
CA ALA A 40 -2.71 -11.44 2.42
C ALA A 40 -4.25 -11.46 2.38
N ALA A 41 -4.89 -11.95 3.45
CA ALA A 41 -6.35 -11.94 3.57
C ALA A 41 -6.90 -10.51 3.58
N HIS A 42 -6.24 -9.59 4.31
CA HIS A 42 -6.61 -8.18 4.30
C HIS A 42 -6.54 -7.57 2.90
N VAL A 43 -5.40 -7.75 2.22
CA VAL A 43 -5.19 -7.22 0.87
C VAL A 43 -6.17 -7.80 -0.13
N ALA A 44 -6.54 -9.08 0.00
CA ALA A 44 -7.56 -9.68 -0.85
C ALA A 44 -8.94 -9.02 -0.65
N THR A 45 -9.35 -8.79 0.59
CA THR A 45 -10.60 -8.08 0.91
C THR A 45 -10.57 -6.63 0.42
N LEU A 46 -9.47 -5.91 0.64
CA LEU A 46 -9.29 -4.53 0.16
C LEU A 46 -9.34 -4.44 -1.37
N THR A 47 -8.64 -5.35 -2.06
CA THR A 47 -8.65 -5.43 -3.52
C THR A 47 -10.05 -5.72 -4.05
N LEU A 48 -10.83 -6.55 -3.37
CA LEU A 48 -12.23 -6.80 -3.71
C LEU A 48 -13.09 -5.55 -3.55
N CYS A 49 -12.94 -4.80 -2.46
CA CYS A 49 -13.64 -3.52 -2.26
C CYS A 49 -13.34 -2.54 -3.41
N GLN A 50 -12.05 -2.40 -3.77
CA GLN A 50 -11.63 -1.52 -4.87
C GLN A 50 -12.14 -2.00 -6.23
N ALA A 51 -12.10 -3.31 -6.51
CA ALA A 51 -12.59 -3.88 -7.76
C ALA A 51 -14.10 -3.68 -7.93
N VAL A 52 -14.89 -3.85 -6.86
CA VAL A 52 -16.34 -3.59 -6.88
C VAL A 52 -16.63 -2.14 -7.19
N LEU A 53 -15.99 -1.18 -6.51
CA LEU A 53 -16.21 0.24 -6.77
C LEU A 53 -15.73 0.66 -8.15
N LEU A 54 -14.59 0.15 -8.60
CA LEU A 54 -14.09 0.41 -9.95
C LEU A 54 -15.07 -0.11 -11.01
N GLY A 55 -15.64 -1.30 -10.80
CA GLY A 55 -16.68 -1.87 -11.65
C GLY A 55 -17.94 -1.00 -11.68
N LEU A 56 -18.41 -0.50 -10.53
CA LEU A 56 -19.56 0.40 -10.46
C LEU A 56 -19.32 1.70 -11.24
N VAL A 57 -18.14 2.32 -11.07
CA VAL A 57 -17.80 3.53 -11.84
C VAL A 57 -17.72 3.20 -13.34
N ALA A 58 -17.15 2.06 -13.73
CA ALA A 58 -17.09 1.64 -15.13
C ALA A 58 -18.48 1.41 -15.74
N LEU A 59 -19.42 0.86 -14.97
CA LEU A 59 -20.81 0.71 -15.40
C LEU A 59 -21.50 2.07 -15.59
N CYS A 60 -21.28 3.03 -14.67
CA CYS A 60 -21.90 4.36 -14.73
C CYS A 60 -21.29 5.26 -15.82
N GLU A 61 -20.00 5.13 -16.11
CA GLU A 61 -19.28 6.00 -17.07
C GLU A 61 -19.16 5.38 -18.48
N GLY A 62 -19.64 4.15 -18.67
CA GLY A 62 -19.51 3.43 -19.94
C GLY A 62 -18.12 2.84 -20.20
N GLY A 63 -17.25 2.80 -19.17
CA GLY A 63 -15.94 2.15 -19.18
C GLY A 63 -14.86 2.92 -18.43
N ILE A 64 -13.85 2.20 -17.93
CA ILE A 64 -12.62 2.79 -17.34
C ILE A 64 -11.42 1.95 -17.78
N GLY A 65 -10.72 2.42 -18.81
CA GLY A 65 -9.58 1.71 -19.38
C GLY A 65 -9.93 0.29 -19.83
N GLY A 66 -8.90 -0.52 -20.07
CA GLY A 66 -9.07 -1.93 -20.43
C GLY A 66 -9.03 -2.86 -19.20
N PRO A 67 -9.65 -4.05 -19.27
CA PRO A 67 -9.60 -5.04 -18.19
C PRO A 67 -8.18 -5.44 -17.78
N ALA A 68 -7.25 -5.50 -18.73
CA ALA A 68 -5.85 -5.81 -18.45
C ALA A 68 -5.18 -4.71 -17.60
N GLN A 69 -5.46 -3.44 -17.90
CA GLN A 69 -4.99 -2.31 -17.11
C GLN A 69 -5.63 -2.26 -15.72
N ALA A 70 -6.91 -2.61 -15.61
CA ALA A 70 -7.60 -2.77 -14.33
C ALA A 70 -6.89 -3.80 -13.44
N VAL A 71 -6.62 -4.99 -13.96
CA VAL A 71 -5.88 -6.05 -13.25
C VAL A 71 -4.47 -5.59 -12.88
N LEU A 72 -3.75 -4.94 -13.80
CA LEU A 72 -2.37 -4.50 -13.58
C LEU A 72 -2.29 -3.43 -12.48
N GLY A 73 -3.18 -2.43 -12.51
CA GLY A 73 -3.20 -1.39 -11.49
C GLY A 73 -3.63 -1.91 -10.12
N LEU A 74 -4.63 -2.79 -10.06
CA LEU A 74 -5.03 -3.47 -8.82
C LEU A 74 -3.89 -4.35 -8.27
N ALA A 75 -3.15 -5.05 -9.12
CA ALA A 75 -2.01 -5.86 -8.71
C ALA A 75 -0.87 -5.02 -8.15
N VAL A 76 -0.56 -3.87 -8.77
CA VAL A 76 0.41 -2.90 -8.24
C VAL A 76 -0.04 -2.39 -6.86
N ASN A 77 -1.31 -1.99 -6.72
CA ASN A 77 -1.84 -1.54 -5.44
C ASN A 77 -1.80 -2.64 -4.38
N ALA A 78 -2.21 -3.87 -4.71
CA ALA A 78 -2.19 -5.00 -3.78
C ALA A 78 -0.77 -5.31 -3.29
N ALA A 79 0.22 -5.29 -4.19
CA ALA A 79 1.62 -5.55 -3.85
C ALA A 79 2.21 -4.47 -2.93
N SER A 80 2.01 -3.19 -3.25
CA SER A 80 2.47 -2.10 -2.40
C SER A 80 1.74 -2.06 -1.06
N HIS A 81 0.42 -2.29 -1.04
CA HIS A 81 -0.39 -2.36 0.17
C HIS A 81 0.08 -3.47 1.10
N TYR A 82 0.28 -4.67 0.55
CA TYR A 82 0.83 -5.81 1.31
C TYR A 82 2.18 -5.45 1.92
N TRP A 83 3.06 -4.81 1.14
CA TRP A 83 4.38 -4.38 1.59
C TRP A 83 4.30 -3.36 2.73
N ILE A 84 3.44 -2.34 2.61
CA ILE A 84 3.21 -1.31 3.65
C ILE A 84 2.69 -1.95 4.95
N ASP A 85 1.69 -2.83 4.84
CA ASP A 85 1.00 -3.43 5.98
C ASP A 85 1.86 -4.38 6.82
N ARG A 86 3.07 -4.72 6.35
CA ARG A 86 4.07 -5.45 7.13
C ARG A 86 4.62 -4.64 8.30
N ARG A 87 4.33 -3.33 8.38
CA ARG A 87 4.72 -2.36 9.44
C ARG A 87 6.22 -2.12 9.62
N ARG A 88 7.03 -3.19 9.73
CA ARG A 88 8.50 -3.12 9.74
C ARG A 88 9.07 -2.39 8.53
N THR A 89 8.32 -2.45 7.42
CA THR A 89 8.69 -1.83 6.15
C THR A 89 8.67 -0.30 6.27
N LEU A 90 7.55 0.26 6.73
CA LEU A 90 7.43 1.69 6.97
C LEU A 90 8.31 2.19 8.11
N GLU A 91 8.46 1.41 9.18
CA GLU A 91 9.35 1.76 10.29
C GLU A 91 10.79 1.97 9.80
N GLY A 92 11.31 1.05 8.97
CA GLY A 92 12.63 1.18 8.39
C GLY A 92 12.79 2.43 7.52
N LEU A 93 11.81 2.76 6.69
CA LEU A 93 11.84 4.02 5.92
C LEU A 93 11.77 5.26 6.82
N ALA A 94 10.91 5.23 7.86
CA ALA A 94 10.81 6.32 8.81
C ALA A 94 12.14 6.54 9.55
N HIS A 95 12.87 5.45 9.86
CA HIS A 95 14.21 5.50 10.44
C HIS A 95 15.23 6.18 9.53
N LEU A 96 15.27 5.86 8.24
CA LEU A 96 16.16 6.55 7.29
C LEU A 96 15.87 8.06 7.20
N MET A 97 14.62 8.45 7.49
CA MET A 97 14.19 9.84 7.53
C MET A 97 14.22 10.45 8.94
N GLN A 98 14.95 9.84 9.90
CA GLN A 98 14.99 10.34 11.29
C GLN A 98 15.49 11.78 11.39
N ARG A 99 16.40 12.20 10.50
CA ARG A 99 16.89 13.59 10.45
C ARG A 99 15.79 14.63 10.21
N TYR A 100 14.64 14.18 9.68
CA TYR A 100 13.43 14.97 9.46
C TYR A 100 12.33 14.66 10.49
N GLY A 101 12.67 13.99 11.59
CA GLY A 101 11.76 13.61 12.67
C GLY A 101 10.79 12.47 12.33
N LYS A 102 10.94 11.79 11.19
CA LYS A 102 9.95 10.79 10.75
C LYS A 102 9.94 9.52 11.61
N HIS A 103 11.10 9.08 12.08
CA HIS A 103 11.17 7.94 13.00
C HIS A 103 10.47 8.26 14.32
N SER A 104 10.82 9.39 14.94
CA SER A 104 10.19 9.85 16.19
C SER A 104 8.68 10.05 16.03
N TYR A 105 8.24 10.56 14.88
CA TYR A 105 6.81 10.67 14.57
C TYR A 105 6.14 9.30 14.45
N TYR A 106 6.77 8.34 13.75
CA TYR A 106 6.27 6.97 13.63
C TYR A 106 6.13 6.28 14.99
N THR A 107 7.10 6.49 15.89
CA THR A 107 7.13 5.86 17.23
C THR A 107 6.37 6.65 18.30
N SER A 108 5.90 7.88 18.01
CA SER A 108 5.19 8.73 18.98
C SER A 108 3.85 8.16 19.45
N GLY A 109 3.28 7.22 18.71
CA GLY A 109 2.01 6.58 19.04
C GLY A 109 1.26 6.11 17.79
N GLU A 110 0.04 5.61 18.01
CA GLU A 110 -0.78 5.04 16.94
C GLU A 110 -1.14 6.04 15.85
N GLN A 111 -1.39 7.31 16.22
CA GLN A 111 -1.76 8.37 15.27
C GLN A 111 -0.63 8.65 14.27
N GLY A 112 0.62 8.78 14.73
CA GLY A 112 1.76 9.03 13.85
C GLY A 112 2.05 7.86 12.90
N ARG A 113 1.94 6.63 13.42
CA ARG A 113 2.04 5.41 12.61
C ARG A 113 0.93 5.34 11.57
N MET A 114 -0.32 5.59 11.96
CA MET A 114 -1.48 5.58 11.05
C MET A 114 -1.38 6.66 9.99
N ALA A 115 -0.92 7.87 10.33
CA ALA A 115 -0.77 8.94 9.37
C ALA A 115 0.27 8.62 8.29
N LEU A 116 1.43 8.05 8.68
CA LEU A 116 2.45 7.61 7.72
C LEU A 116 1.99 6.41 6.89
N ASP A 117 1.24 5.48 7.49
CA ASP A 117 0.62 4.34 6.83
C ASP A 117 -0.35 4.78 5.73
N GLN A 118 -1.33 5.61 6.07
CA GLN A 118 -2.31 6.11 5.11
C GLN A 118 -1.68 7.00 4.03
N ALA A 119 -0.69 7.82 4.38
CA ALA A 119 0.05 8.62 3.40
C ALA A 119 0.81 7.74 2.39
N ALA A 120 1.44 6.65 2.85
CA ALA A 120 2.13 5.71 1.98
C ALA A 120 1.16 5.02 1.02
N HIS A 121 0.00 4.55 1.51
CA HIS A 121 -1.02 3.94 0.67
C HIS A 121 -1.55 4.91 -0.39
N MET A 122 -1.90 6.14 -0.01
CA MET A 122 -2.32 7.18 -0.96
C MET A 122 -1.28 7.45 -2.04
N GLY A 123 0.02 7.41 -1.70
CA GLY A 123 1.11 7.54 -2.65
C GLY A 123 1.11 6.46 -3.74
N TRP A 124 0.61 5.25 -3.45
CA TRP A 124 0.49 4.14 -4.39
C TRP A 124 -0.86 4.07 -5.12
N LEU A 125 -1.92 4.64 -4.55
CA LEU A 125 -3.22 4.73 -5.24
C LEU A 125 -3.13 5.57 -6.52
N LEU A 126 -2.31 6.62 -6.53
CA LEU A 126 -2.12 7.47 -7.71
C LEU A 126 -1.53 6.69 -8.91
N PRO A 127 -0.34 6.06 -8.82
CA PRO A 127 0.20 5.29 -9.94
C PRO A 127 -0.70 4.11 -10.33
N ALA A 128 -1.38 3.46 -9.37
CA ALA A 128 -2.38 2.43 -9.70
C ALA A 128 -3.52 2.99 -10.57
N ALA A 129 -4.10 4.14 -10.20
CA ALA A 129 -5.15 4.79 -11.00
C ALA A 129 -4.66 5.25 -12.38
N LEU A 130 -3.40 5.68 -12.48
CA LEU A 130 -2.75 6.03 -13.76
C LEU A 130 -2.62 4.79 -14.66
N ILE A 131 -2.14 3.67 -14.13
CA ILE A 131 -2.02 2.40 -14.86
C ILE A 131 -3.39 1.98 -15.41
N ILE A 132 -4.44 2.01 -14.57
CA ILE A 132 -5.80 1.63 -14.95
C ILE A 132 -6.33 2.50 -16.10
N SER A 133 -6.00 3.78 -16.10
CA SER A 133 -6.53 4.75 -17.06
C SER A 133 -5.67 4.92 -18.32
N ALA A 134 -4.52 4.26 -18.39
CA ALA A 134 -3.54 4.46 -19.46
C ALA A 134 -3.75 3.50 -20.65
N ASP A 135 -3.20 3.90 -21.79
CA ASP A 135 -3.00 2.99 -22.91
C ASP A 135 -2.07 1.82 -22.51
N PRO A 136 -2.13 0.67 -23.21
CA PRO A 136 -1.40 -0.53 -22.80
C PRO A 136 0.11 -0.32 -22.61
N VAL A 137 0.76 0.42 -23.50
CA VAL A 137 2.23 0.64 -23.43
C VAL A 137 2.62 1.50 -22.23
N PRO A 138 2.05 2.71 -22.02
CA PRO A 138 2.31 3.47 -20.79
C PRO A 138 1.92 2.72 -19.51
N ALA A 139 0.84 1.93 -19.52
CA ALA A 139 0.43 1.12 -18.37
C ALA A 139 1.50 0.10 -17.97
N LEU A 140 2.09 -0.60 -18.94
CA LEU A 140 3.18 -1.55 -18.70
C LEU A 140 4.47 -0.86 -18.21
N LEU A 141 4.82 0.29 -18.80
CA LEU A 141 5.97 1.07 -18.35
C LEU A 141 5.81 1.56 -16.91
N LEU A 142 4.64 2.11 -16.58
CA LEU A 142 4.31 2.56 -15.23
C LEU A 142 4.32 1.40 -14.23
N ALA A 143 3.78 0.23 -14.59
CA ALA A 143 3.85 -0.95 -13.74
C ALA A 143 5.29 -1.41 -13.50
N GLY A 144 6.15 -1.40 -14.52
CA GLY A 144 7.58 -1.69 -14.39
C GLY A 144 8.29 -0.70 -13.45
N LEU A 145 8.01 0.60 -13.58
CA LEU A 145 8.54 1.63 -12.69
C LEU A 145 8.04 1.46 -11.25
N CYS A 146 6.79 1.08 -11.06
CA CYS A 146 6.21 0.77 -9.76
C CYS A 146 6.91 -0.42 -9.10
N LEU A 147 7.16 -1.50 -9.83
CA LEU A 147 7.89 -2.67 -9.32
C LEU A 147 9.33 -2.30 -8.92
N ALA A 148 10.03 -1.52 -9.75
CA ALA A 148 11.36 -1.03 -9.44
C ALA A 148 11.35 -0.13 -8.19
N GLY A 149 10.38 0.79 -8.10
CA GLY A 149 10.19 1.65 -6.94
C GLY A 149 9.94 0.85 -5.67
N LEU A 150 9.04 -0.14 -5.72
CA LEU A 150 8.72 -1.00 -4.58
C LEU A 150 9.95 -1.79 -4.11
N TYR A 151 10.72 -2.33 -5.04
CA TYR A 151 11.98 -3.03 -4.75
C TYR A 151 13.00 -2.11 -4.07
N ILE A 152 13.21 -0.90 -4.60
CA ILE A 152 14.12 0.08 -4.00
C ILE A 152 13.64 0.46 -2.59
N THR A 153 12.34 0.70 -2.40
CA THR A 153 11.80 1.01 -1.07
C THR A 153 11.93 -0.15 -0.09
N ASP A 154 11.79 -1.40 -0.54
CA ASP A 154 12.02 -2.59 0.29
C ASP A 154 13.49 -2.69 0.72
N MET A 155 14.43 -2.47 -0.21
CA MET A 155 15.86 -2.47 0.10
C MET A 155 16.21 -1.39 1.13
N LEU A 156 15.78 -0.15 0.90
CA LEU A 156 16.00 0.97 1.82
C LEU A 156 15.36 0.72 3.19
N SER A 157 14.14 0.21 3.19
CA SER A 157 13.44 -0.15 4.41
C SER A 157 14.21 -1.18 5.23
N ARG A 158 14.73 -2.25 4.62
CA ARG A 158 15.53 -3.26 5.33
C ARG A 158 16.79 -2.68 5.95
N LEU A 159 17.46 -1.77 5.24
CA LEU A 159 18.63 -1.06 5.75
C LEU A 159 18.28 -0.22 6.99
N GLY A 160 17.21 0.59 6.90
CA GLY A 160 16.77 1.43 8.00
C GLY A 160 16.27 0.62 9.20
N TRP A 161 15.54 -0.47 8.97
CA TRP A 161 15.04 -1.34 10.04
C TRP A 161 16.18 -2.02 10.79
N ALA A 162 17.20 -2.53 10.06
CA ALA A 162 18.37 -3.14 10.67
C ALA A 162 19.19 -2.13 11.48
N GLU A 163 19.28 -0.88 11.03
CA GLU A 163 19.99 0.16 11.78
C GLU A 163 19.24 0.56 13.06
N ALA A 164 17.93 0.77 12.97
CA ALA A 164 17.09 1.11 14.12
C ALA A 164 17.26 0.11 15.27
N HIS A 165 17.24 -1.18 14.96
CA HIS A 165 17.32 -2.24 15.97
C HIS A 165 18.76 -2.47 16.47
N ARG A 166 19.79 -2.21 15.65
CA ARG A 166 21.18 -2.20 16.13
C ARG A 166 21.46 -1.07 17.13
N THR A 167 20.86 0.10 16.92
CA THR A 167 21.06 1.24 17.83
C THR A 167 20.36 1.05 19.18
N ALA A 168 19.20 0.39 19.20
CA ALA A 168 18.46 0.09 20.42
C ALA A 168 19.20 -0.91 21.34
N ASP A 169 19.91 -1.90 20.77
CA ASP A 169 20.69 -2.86 21.55
C ASP A 169 21.95 -2.26 22.22
N ARG A 170 22.31 -1.01 21.86
CA ARG A 170 23.53 -0.33 22.35
C ARG A 170 23.24 0.77 23.39
N SER A 171 21.97 1.10 23.65
CA SER A 171 21.52 2.13 24.60
C SER A 171 21.00 1.49 25.89
#